data_AF-A0A094S6Z0-F1
#
_entry.id   AF-A0A094S6Z0-F1
#
_cell.length_a   1.000
_cell.length_b   1.000
_cell.length_c   1.000
_cell.angle_alpha   90.00
_cell.angle_beta   90.00
_cell.angle_gamma   90.00
#
_symmetry.space_group_name_H-M   'P 1'
#
loop_
_entity.id
_entity.type
_entity.pdbx_description
1 polymer ?
#
loop_
_entity_poly.entity_id
_entity_poly.type
_entity_poly.pdbx_seq_one_letter_code
_entity_poly.pdbx_strand_id
1 'polypeptide(L)'
;MRAKTIGFAIADEDRPLLEDLVAEYGGGNRSEFLRYALKKIARDRLAERMSRLQQEAREDMGGKVYTTEETQALIKKVLAS
;
A
#
# COMPACT_ATOMS: atom_id res chain seq x y z
N MET A 1 24.18 -7.06 7.08
CA MET A 1 24.04 -6.54 5.70
C MET A 1 24.80 -5.22 5.59
N ARG A 2 25.69 -5.04 4.61
CA ARG A 2 26.39 -3.77 4.36
C ARG A 2 25.50 -2.88 3.48
N ALA A 3 25.27 -1.64 3.88
CA ALA A 3 24.52 -0.69 3.06
C ALA A 3 25.31 -0.36 1.78
N LYS A 4 24.62 -0.33 0.64
CA LYS A 4 25.17 0.13 -0.64
C LYS A 4 24.66 1.54 -0.90
N THR A 5 25.57 2.48 -1.16
CA THR A 5 25.19 3.85 -1.54
C THR A 5 24.60 3.83 -2.94
N ILE A 6 23.44 4.47 -3.09
CA ILE A 6 22.76 4.66 -4.36
C ILE A 6 22.59 6.18 -4.53
N GLY A 7 22.99 6.71 -5.69
CA GLY A 7 22.75 8.10 -6.06
C GLY A 7 21.45 8.21 -6.86
N PHE A 8 20.64 9.23 -6.56
CA PHE A 8 19.44 9.57 -7.33
C PHE A 8 19.65 10.91 -8.02
N ALA A 9 19.16 11.03 -9.25
CA ALA A 9 18.97 12.32 -9.89
C ALA A 9 17.61 12.87 -9.46
N ILE A 10 17.57 14.16 -9.14
CA ILE A 10 16.35 14.91 -8.84
C ILE A 10 16.38 16.20 -9.65
N ALA A 11 15.23 16.82 -9.89
CA ALA A 11 15.20 18.17 -10.42
C ALA A 11 15.74 19.15 -9.37
N ASP A 12 16.39 20.23 -9.81
CA ASP A 12 16.93 21.23 -8.89
C ASP A 12 15.84 21.88 -8.02
N GLU A 13 14.62 22.01 -8.56
CA GLU A 13 13.44 22.50 -7.85
C GLU A 13 12.95 21.58 -6.73
N ASP A 14 13.21 20.27 -6.82
CA ASP A 14 12.83 19.29 -5.79
C ASP A 14 13.84 19.25 -4.63
N ARG A 15 15.01 19.87 -4.80
CA ARG A 15 16.10 19.78 -3.83
C ARG A 15 15.73 20.37 -2.46
N PRO A 16 15.11 21.56 -2.35
CA PRO A 16 14.67 22.10 -1.06
C PRO A 16 13.67 21.17 -0.37
N LEU A 17 12.70 20.65 -1.12
CA LEU A 17 11.70 19.71 -0.58
C LEU A 17 12.37 18.43 -0.07
N LEU A 18 13.34 17.88 -0.79
CA LEU A 18 14.08 16.71 -0.33
C LEU A 18 14.84 17.01 0.97
N GLU A 19 15.47 18.17 1.08
CA GLU A 19 16.21 18.56 2.28
C GLU A 19 15.29 18.69 3.50
N ASP A 20 14.13 19.32 3.34
CA ASP A 20 13.11 19.44 4.38
C ASP A 20 12.58 18.06 4.83
N LEU A 21 12.22 17.20 3.87
CA LEU A 21 11.70 15.87 4.17
C LEU A 21 12.77 14.97 4.82
N VAL A 22 14.04 15.12 4.44
CA VAL A 22 15.14 14.39 5.07
C VAL A 22 15.37 14.87 6.50
N ALA A 23 15.23 16.17 6.77
CA ALA A 23 15.30 16.72 8.12
C ALA A 23 14.15 16.18 8.99
N GLU A 24 12.92 16.24 8.48
CA GLU A 24 11.71 15.86 9.23
C GLU A 24 11.61 14.34 9.47
N TYR A 25 11.74 13.54 8.41
CA TYR A 25 11.47 12.10 8.47
C TYR A 25 12.73 11.23 8.57
N GLY A 26 13.89 11.79 8.25
CA GLY A 26 15.19 11.10 8.27
C GLY A 26 16.16 11.59 9.33
N GLY A 27 15.80 12.61 10.12
CA GLY A 27 16.71 13.23 11.09
C GLY A 27 18.00 13.78 10.45
N GLY A 28 17.89 14.28 9.21
CA GLY A 28 19.03 14.75 8.42
C GLY A 28 19.78 13.64 7.65
N ASN A 29 19.42 12.36 7.82
CA ASN A 29 20.06 11.25 7.13
C ASN A 29 19.21 10.77 5.93
N ARG A 30 19.72 10.97 4.71
CA ARG A 30 19.07 10.54 3.46
C ARG A 30 18.79 9.03 3.40
N SER A 31 19.64 8.20 4.00
CA SER A 31 19.42 6.74 4.02
C SER A 31 18.29 6.34 4.95
N GLU A 32 18.12 7.04 6.08
CA GLU A 32 16.99 6.80 6.99
C GLU A 32 15.70 7.33 6.40
N PHE A 33 15.72 8.53 5.80
CA PHE A 33 14.60 9.06 5.04
C PHE A 33 14.14 8.07 3.95
N LEU A 34 15.07 7.57 3.14
CA LEU A 34 14.76 6.61 2.08
C LEU A 34 14.16 5.32 2.65
N ARG A 35 14.69 4.82 3.79
CA ARG A 35 14.13 3.63 4.45
C ARG A 35 12.71 3.87 4.94
N TYR A 36 12.44 5.05 5.49
CA TYR A 36 11.10 5.45 5.90
C TYR A 36 10.16 5.54 4.68
N ALA A 37 10.56 6.27 3.64
CA ALA A 37 9.78 6.47 2.43
C ALA A 37 9.42 5.14 1.75
N LEU A 38 10.38 4.22 1.61
CA LEU A 38 10.14 2.89 1.04
C LEU A 38 9.08 2.10 1.83
N LYS A 39 9.16 2.13 3.16
CA LYS A 39 8.18 1.44 4.02
C LYS A 39 6.80 2.10 3.94
N LYS A 40 6.74 3.42 3.85
CA LYS A 40 5.48 4.17 3.71
C LYS A 40 4.80 3.83 2.38
N ILE A 41 5.51 4.00 1.26
CA ILE A 41 5.00 3.71 -0.08
C ILE A 41 4.55 2.25 -0.21
N ALA A 42 5.30 1.30 0.36
CA ALA A 42 4.91 -0.11 0.34
C ALA A 42 3.60 -0.38 1.09
N ARG A 43 3.37 0.30 2.23
CA ARG A 43 2.11 0.20 2.99
C ARG A 43 0.96 0.86 2.25
N ASP A 44 1.18 2.04 1.70
CA ASP A 44 0.16 2.79 0.97
C ASP A 44 -0.31 1.97 -0.25
N ARG A 45 0.62 1.39 -1.01
CA ARG A 45 0.30 0.48 -2.13
C ARG A 45 -0.52 -0.74 -1.68
N LEU A 46 -0.22 -1.30 -0.50
CA LEU A 46 -1.00 -2.42 0.03
C LEU A 46 -2.41 -1.98 0.41
N ALA A 47 -2.56 -0.82 1.06
CA ALA A 47 -3.84 -0.26 1.43
C ALA A 47 -4.71 0.05 0.20
N GLU A 48 -4.13 0.68 -0.83
CA GLU A 48 -4.78 0.93 -2.12
C GLU A 48 -5.27 -0.37 -2.77
N ARG A 49 -4.41 -1.40 -2.81
CA ARG A 49 -4.78 -2.71 -3.37
C ARG A 49 -5.94 -3.33 -2.60
N MET A 50 -5.94 -3.28 -1.28
CA MET A 50 -7.02 -3.83 -0.46
C MET A 50 -8.32 -3.05 -0.66
N SER A 51 -8.25 -1.71 -0.71
CA SER A 51 -9.42 -0.88 -0.98
C SER A 51 -10.02 -1.19 -2.36
N ARG A 52 -9.18 -1.37 -3.37
CA ARG A 52 -9.64 -1.72 -4.72
C ARG A 52 -10.31 -3.09 -4.75
N LEU A 53 -9.71 -4.11 -4.11
CA LEU A 53 -10.32 -5.45 -4.01
C LEU A 53 -11.68 -5.41 -3.29
N GLN A 54 -11.81 -4.61 -2.23
CA GLN A 54 -13.08 -4.43 -1.54
C GLN A 54 -14.14 -3.76 -2.42
N GLN A 55 -13.73 -2.79 -3.25
CA GLN A 55 -14.62 -2.14 -4.19
C GLN A 55 -15.08 -3.12 -5.29
N GLU A 56 -14.16 -3.83 -5.93
CA GLU A 56 -14.45 -4.85 -6.94
C GLU A 56 -15.43 -5.90 -6.39
N ALA A 57 -15.18 -6.42 -5.18
CA ALA A 57 -16.07 -7.39 -4.55
C ALA A 57 -17.48 -6.82 -4.25
N ARG A 58 -17.60 -5.53 -3.90
CA ARG A 58 -18.90 -4.89 -3.68
C ARG A 58 -19.67 -4.72 -4.99
N GLU A 59 -18.98 -4.35 -6.06
CA GLU A 59 -19.55 -4.21 -7.40
C GLU A 59 -20.04 -5.57 -7.92
N ASP A 60 -19.22 -6.62 -7.82
CA ASP A 60 -19.57 -7.99 -8.23
C ASP A 60 -20.78 -8.55 -7.46
N MET A 61 -20.88 -8.25 -6.16
CA MET A 61 -22.04 -8.66 -5.34
C MET A 61 -23.27 -7.76 -5.54
N GLY A 62 -23.22 -6.76 -6.42
CA GLY A 62 -24.32 -5.82 -6.64
C GLY A 62 -24.72 -5.05 -5.38
N GLY A 63 -23.76 -4.80 -4.48
CA GLY A 63 -23.99 -4.19 -3.16
C GLY A 63 -24.61 -5.12 -2.12
N LYS A 64 -24.82 -6.41 -2.43
CA LYS A 64 -25.36 -7.38 -1.48
C LYS A 64 -24.29 -7.81 -0.47
N VAL A 65 -24.63 -7.76 0.81
CA VAL A 65 -23.81 -8.31 1.89
C VAL A 65 -24.46 -9.63 2.30
N TYR A 66 -23.74 -10.74 2.17
CA TYR A 66 -24.21 -12.05 2.58
C TYR A 66 -23.92 -12.28 4.06
N THR A 67 -24.86 -12.90 4.78
CA THR A 67 -24.56 -13.40 6.12
C THR A 67 -23.71 -14.66 6.06
N THR A 68 -23.15 -15.07 7.20
CA THR A 68 -22.39 -16.31 7.33
C THR A 68 -23.24 -17.52 6.90
N GLU A 69 -24.51 -17.56 7.29
CA GLU A 69 -25.44 -18.64 6.98
C GLU A 69 -25.75 -18.72 5.48
N GLU A 70 -26.01 -17.57 4.85
CA GLU A 70 -26.24 -17.48 3.40
C GLU A 70 -25.00 -17.91 2.61
N THR A 71 -23.82 -17.50 3.07
CA THR A 71 -22.53 -17.89 2.47
C THR A 71 -22.32 -19.40 2.56
N GLN A 72 -22.58 -20.01 3.72
CA GLN A 72 -22.47 -21.46 3.89
C GLN A 72 -23.48 -22.23 3.02
N ALA A 73 -24.70 -21.72 2.88
CA ALA A 73 -25.72 -22.32 2.01
C ALA A 73 -25.29 -22.30 0.53
N LEU A 74 -24.72 -21.17 0.06
CA LEU A 74 -24.17 -21.06 -1.30
C LEU A 74 -23.02 -22.04 -1.54
N ILE A 75 -22.07 -22.14 -0.60
CA ILE A 75 -20.95 -23.08 -0.70
C ILE A 75 -21.47 -24.53 -0.81
N LYS A 76 -22.40 -24.92 0.07
CA LYS A 76 -23.00 -26.27 0.02
C LYS A 76 -23.71 -26.54 -1.30
N LYS A 77 -24.41 -25.56 -1.86
CA LYS A 77 -25.10 -25.70 -3.15
C LYS A 77 -24.12 -25.93 -4.30
N VAL A 78 -23.01 -25.19 -4.33
CA VAL A 78 -21.98 -25.34 -5.38
C VAL A 78 -21.25 -26.68 -5.25
N LEU A 79 -20.91 -27.12 -4.04
CA LEU A 79 -20.22 -28.40 -3.82
C LEU A 79 -21.10 -29.65 -4.06
N ALA A 80 -22.42 -29.49 -4.08
CA ALA A 80 -23.38 -30.55 -4.40
C ALA A 80 -23.74 -30.62 -5.89
N SER A 81 -23.18 -29.71 -6.71
CA SER A 81 -23.33 -29.65 -8.17
C SER A 81 -22.16 -30.35 -8.86
#